data_AF-A0A3N5YYK0-F1
#
_entry.id   AF-A0A3N5YYK0-F1
#
_cell.length_a   1.000
_cell.length_b   1.000
_cell.length_c   1.000
_cell.angle_alpha   90.00
_cell.angle_beta   90.00
_cell.angle_gamma   90.00
#
_symmetry.space_group_name_H-M   'P 1'
#
loop_
_entity.id
_entity.type
_entity.pdbx_description
1 polymer ?
#
loop_
_entity_poly.entity_id
_entity_poly.type
_entity_poly.pdbx_seq_one_letter_code
_entity_poly.pdbx_strand_id
1 'polypeptide(L)'
;ATCPRVIRVQSIIRKHARQGAAVIIVGERDHPEVVGLLGYAGSRGHVVASLEELEALPAFDQAILVAQTTQNTGFYEKVRDWAARCHPHYKVFDTICDSTERRQEDVQALAASVDAVIVVGGRTSGNTRRLYEIARQSGKPAFHVESEADLAEDDIRRLLSARTIGISAGASTPNWVIRKVIVGLETRLFRQRSPFHKVLHTLMHTALLTNLIVGLAAGGLCYAAARLQGIASYFPFVLMSFLYVQSMHILNHLTGSRADRYNDPERANFYERHKAFLTAAALACGAAGLLIAFSQGLLPFLVLLVMSLLGLSYNLYLLPRSFARFMFRRIRDIPGSKTILIAVAWGVATAALPVLSHAGTFGWTHAMVALWTAGLVFVRTAFFDILDMQGDRLAGKETIAILLGERRSLRLLKILLGALIAALPLMAGLGLVPAAGVVLTACPAAMLAILLAYERGAVLPGLHLEFLVESHMLLGGLIALGWGWTAG
;
A
#
# COMPACT_ATOMS: atom_id res chain seq x y z
N ALA A 1 -12.65 -11.90 13.00
CA ALA A 1 -13.44 -11.06 12.07
C ALA A 1 -14.10 -11.97 11.04
N THR A 2 -15.40 -11.81 10.79
CA THR A 2 -16.18 -12.67 9.87
C THR A 2 -15.82 -12.38 8.40
N CYS A 3 -15.62 -13.42 7.58
CA CYS A 3 -15.31 -13.28 6.16
C CYS A 3 -16.47 -12.59 5.39
N PRO A 4 -16.22 -11.63 4.47
CA PRO A 4 -17.27 -10.99 3.67
C PRO A 4 -18.15 -11.98 2.88
N ARG A 5 -17.60 -13.13 2.47
CA ARG A 5 -18.38 -14.21 1.83
C ARG A 5 -19.39 -14.81 2.81
N VAL A 6 -18.97 -15.10 4.04
CA VAL A 6 -19.86 -15.54 5.12
C VAL A 6 -20.89 -14.47 5.46
N ILE A 7 -20.50 -13.18 5.51
CA ILE A 7 -21.44 -12.06 5.72
C ILE A 7 -22.50 -12.00 4.60
N ARG A 8 -22.13 -12.29 3.35
CA ARG A 8 -23.08 -12.41 2.24
C ARG A 8 -24.08 -13.53 2.50
N VAL A 9 -23.64 -14.72 2.94
CA VAL A 9 -24.54 -15.82 3.30
C VAL A 9 -25.47 -15.41 4.44
N GLN A 10 -24.93 -14.83 5.52
CA GLN A 10 -25.71 -14.31 6.65
C GLN A 10 -26.78 -13.29 6.19
N SER A 11 -26.45 -12.42 5.23
CA SER A 11 -27.36 -11.43 4.67
C SER A 11 -28.48 -12.07 3.84
N ILE A 12 -28.16 -13.10 3.05
CA ILE A 12 -29.15 -13.88 2.27
C ILE A 12 -30.12 -14.58 3.22
N ILE A 13 -29.58 -15.29 4.23
CA ILE A 13 -30.36 -15.99 5.26
C ILE A 13 -31.29 -15.02 5.97
N ARG A 14 -30.75 -13.92 6.50
CA ARG A 14 -31.52 -12.93 7.25
C ARG A 14 -32.65 -12.32 6.41
N LYS A 15 -32.41 -12.05 5.13
CA LYS A 15 -33.43 -11.50 4.22
C LYS A 15 -34.60 -12.46 4.05
N HIS A 16 -34.35 -13.73 3.77
CA HIS A 16 -35.40 -14.69 3.44
C HIS A 16 -36.09 -15.28 4.68
N ALA A 17 -35.37 -15.47 5.78
CA ALA A 17 -35.97 -15.86 7.05
C ALA A 17 -37.01 -14.81 7.53
N ARG A 18 -36.72 -13.51 7.33
CA ARG A 18 -37.67 -12.41 7.59
C ARG A 18 -38.89 -12.41 6.68
N GLN A 19 -38.77 -13.00 5.48
CA GLN A 19 -39.88 -13.17 4.53
C GLN A 19 -40.70 -14.43 4.82
N GLY A 20 -40.34 -15.20 5.85
CA GLY A 20 -41.05 -16.42 6.23
C GLY A 20 -40.56 -17.69 5.53
N ALA A 21 -39.49 -17.63 4.74
CA ALA A 21 -38.94 -18.83 4.10
C ALA A 21 -38.17 -19.69 5.13
N ALA A 22 -38.27 -21.02 4.98
CA ALA A 22 -37.36 -21.96 5.62
C ALA A 22 -35.94 -21.79 5.08
N VAL A 23 -34.93 -22.01 5.91
CA VAL A 23 -33.52 -21.87 5.54
C VAL A 23 -32.85 -23.23 5.71
N ILE A 24 -32.53 -23.87 4.59
CA ILE A 24 -31.81 -25.13 4.56
C ILE A 24 -30.34 -24.82 4.32
N ILE A 25 -29.50 -25.17 5.29
CA ILE A 25 -28.06 -24.95 5.28
C ILE A 25 -27.39 -26.30 5.05
N VAL A 26 -26.72 -26.45 3.91
CA VAL A 26 -26.01 -27.66 3.53
C VAL A 26 -24.58 -27.57 4.06
N GLY A 27 -24.26 -28.34 5.09
CA GLY A 27 -22.98 -28.24 5.79
C GLY A 27 -22.90 -29.08 7.06
N GLU A 28 -21.76 -29.03 7.73
CA GLU A 28 -21.54 -29.75 8.97
C GLU A 28 -22.19 -29.02 10.15
N ARG A 29 -23.11 -29.68 10.86
CA ARG A 29 -23.90 -29.09 11.95
C ARG A 29 -23.06 -28.40 13.04
N ASP A 30 -21.95 -29.01 13.41
CA ASP A 30 -21.08 -28.53 14.49
C ASP A 30 -20.00 -27.55 14.00
N HIS A 31 -19.92 -27.27 12.70
CA HIS A 31 -18.91 -26.35 12.17
C HIS A 31 -19.22 -24.91 12.60
N PRO A 32 -18.23 -24.13 13.13
CA PRO A 32 -18.48 -22.79 13.67
C PRO A 32 -19.16 -21.82 12.70
N GLU A 33 -18.89 -21.94 11.40
CA GLU A 33 -19.58 -21.17 10.37
C GLU A 33 -21.07 -21.49 10.32
N VAL A 34 -21.45 -22.77 10.29
CA VAL A 34 -22.83 -23.25 10.18
C VAL A 34 -23.62 -22.89 11.43
N VAL A 35 -23.04 -23.04 12.62
CA VAL A 35 -23.61 -22.56 13.89
C VAL A 35 -23.90 -21.05 13.81
N GLY A 36 -22.96 -20.29 13.25
CA GLY A 36 -23.14 -18.86 13.00
C GLY A 36 -24.30 -18.58 12.04
N LEU A 37 -24.38 -19.29 10.91
CA LEU A 37 -25.44 -19.14 9.90
C LEU A 37 -26.83 -19.48 10.47
N LEU A 38 -26.94 -20.55 11.26
CA LEU A 38 -28.15 -20.93 11.98
C LEU A 38 -28.66 -19.80 12.88
N GLY A 39 -27.76 -19.10 13.58
CA GLY A 39 -28.11 -17.95 14.41
C GLY A 39 -28.80 -16.82 13.64
N TYR A 40 -28.50 -16.64 12.34
CA TYR A 40 -29.18 -15.68 11.47
C TYR A 40 -30.51 -16.19 10.91
N ALA A 41 -30.70 -17.51 10.84
CA ALA A 41 -31.93 -18.16 10.39
C ALA A 41 -33.00 -18.21 11.50
N GLY A 42 -32.59 -18.23 12.77
CA GLY A 42 -33.51 -18.35 13.91
C GLY A 42 -34.23 -19.71 13.93
N SER A 43 -35.50 -19.74 14.31
CA SER A 43 -36.31 -20.97 14.38
C SER A 43 -36.63 -21.60 13.02
N ARG A 44 -36.26 -20.96 11.90
CA ARG A 44 -36.51 -21.43 10.53
C ARG A 44 -35.29 -22.14 9.91
N GLY A 45 -34.20 -22.29 10.66
CA GLY A 45 -32.95 -22.88 10.18
C GLY A 45 -32.94 -24.41 10.32
N HIS A 46 -32.57 -25.08 9.23
CA HIS A 46 -32.37 -26.53 9.16
C HIS A 46 -30.98 -26.80 8.61
N VAL A 47 -30.21 -27.68 9.26
CA VAL A 47 -28.89 -28.10 8.74
C VAL A 47 -28.98 -29.54 8.27
N VAL A 48 -28.43 -29.78 7.09
CA VAL A 48 -28.33 -31.10 6.48
C VAL A 48 -26.89 -31.35 6.04
N ALA A 49 -26.36 -32.53 6.38
CA ALA A 49 -25.04 -32.98 5.97
C ALA A 49 -25.09 -34.00 4.82
N SER A 50 -26.26 -34.59 4.55
CA SER A 50 -26.44 -35.62 3.52
C SER A 50 -27.75 -35.42 2.73
N LEU A 51 -27.90 -36.14 1.60
CA LEU A 51 -29.12 -36.13 0.80
C LEU A 51 -30.29 -36.79 1.54
N GLU A 52 -30.00 -37.82 2.35
CA GLU A 52 -30.99 -38.52 3.16
C GLU A 52 -31.56 -37.59 4.24
N GLU A 53 -30.71 -36.79 4.90
CA GLU A 53 -31.15 -35.78 5.85
C GLU A 53 -31.99 -34.68 5.19
N LEU A 54 -31.66 -34.32 3.95
CA LEU A 54 -32.40 -33.35 3.16
C LEU A 54 -33.79 -33.87 2.74
N GLU A 55 -33.87 -35.14 2.34
CA GLU A 55 -35.12 -35.83 1.99
C GLU A 55 -36.03 -36.07 3.21
N ALA A 56 -35.44 -36.21 4.39
CA ALA A 56 -36.18 -36.36 5.64
C ALA A 56 -36.82 -35.06 6.16
N LEU A 57 -36.46 -33.90 5.60
CA LEU A 57 -37.08 -32.63 6.00
C LEU A 57 -38.54 -32.55 5.54
N PRO A 58 -39.41 -31.87 6.33
CA PRO A 58 -40.76 -31.59 5.86
C PRO A 58 -40.74 -30.69 4.62
N ALA A 59 -41.76 -30.80 3.78
CA ALA A 59 -41.94 -29.87 2.68
C ALA A 59 -42.32 -28.48 3.22
N PHE A 60 -41.75 -27.43 2.61
CA PHE A 60 -42.01 -26.05 2.96
C PHE A 60 -42.68 -25.33 1.80
N ASP A 61 -43.55 -24.37 2.08
CA ASP A 61 -44.16 -23.53 1.04
C ASP A 61 -43.13 -22.61 0.37
N GLN A 62 -42.14 -22.16 1.14
CA GLN A 62 -40.99 -21.40 0.65
C GLN A 62 -39.75 -21.81 1.42
N ALA A 63 -38.70 -22.23 0.71
CA ALA A 63 -37.40 -22.49 1.29
C ALA A 63 -36.28 -21.87 0.45
N ILE A 64 -35.17 -21.57 1.12
CA ILE A 64 -33.91 -21.27 0.48
C ILE A 64 -32.88 -22.35 0.81
N LEU A 65 -32.02 -22.66 -0.16
CA LEU A 65 -30.87 -23.52 0.03
C LEU A 65 -29.61 -22.67 -0.04
N VAL A 66 -28.77 -22.80 0.98
CA VAL A 66 -27.44 -22.20 1.06
C VAL A 66 -26.47 -23.30 1.48
N ALA A 67 -25.23 -23.22 1.01
CA ALA A 67 -24.14 -24.06 1.45
C ALA A 67 -23.22 -23.34 2.46
N GLN A 68 -22.61 -24.10 3.35
CA GLN A 68 -21.37 -23.70 4.03
C GLN A 68 -20.33 -23.29 2.97
N THR A 69 -19.56 -22.22 3.22
CA THR A 69 -18.64 -21.66 2.21
C THR A 69 -17.54 -22.64 1.79
N THR A 70 -17.23 -23.64 2.60
CA THR A 70 -16.25 -24.71 2.30
C THR A 70 -16.89 -26.04 1.92
N GLN A 71 -18.19 -26.07 1.59
CA GLN A 71 -18.88 -27.28 1.18
C GLN A 71 -18.32 -27.82 -0.15
N ASN A 72 -18.37 -29.15 -0.33
CA ASN A 72 -18.04 -29.81 -1.58
C ASN A 72 -19.01 -29.41 -2.71
N THR A 73 -18.46 -28.84 -3.78
CA THR A 73 -19.22 -28.36 -4.94
C THR A 73 -20.04 -29.48 -5.57
N GLY A 74 -19.45 -30.65 -5.80
CA GLY A 74 -20.15 -31.78 -6.42
C GLY A 74 -21.31 -32.34 -5.59
N PHE A 75 -21.19 -32.34 -4.26
CA PHE A 75 -22.31 -32.68 -3.38
C PHE A 75 -23.42 -31.63 -3.44
N TYR A 76 -23.06 -30.34 -3.42
CA TYR A 76 -24.05 -29.28 -3.51
C TYR A 76 -24.76 -29.23 -4.87
N GLU A 77 -24.10 -29.64 -5.95
CA GLU A 77 -24.75 -29.85 -7.24
C GLU A 77 -25.84 -30.93 -7.17
N LYS A 78 -25.58 -32.05 -6.49
CA LYS A 78 -26.63 -33.08 -6.28
C LYS A 78 -27.81 -32.53 -5.47
N VAL A 79 -27.55 -31.67 -4.49
CA VAL A 79 -28.59 -30.99 -3.71
C VAL A 79 -29.39 -30.01 -4.58
N ARG A 80 -28.74 -29.27 -5.46
CA ARG A 80 -29.40 -28.40 -6.45
C ARG A 80 -30.30 -29.21 -7.38
N ASP A 81 -29.80 -30.34 -7.87
CA ASP A 81 -30.55 -31.22 -8.77
C ASP A 81 -31.74 -31.86 -8.06
N TRP A 82 -31.58 -32.23 -6.78
CA TRP A 82 -32.69 -32.68 -5.94
C TRP A 82 -33.75 -31.58 -5.78
N ALA A 83 -33.34 -30.35 -5.45
CA ALA A 83 -34.27 -29.24 -5.28
C ALA A 83 -35.02 -28.94 -6.60
N ALA A 84 -34.33 -28.95 -7.73
CA ALA A 84 -34.94 -28.74 -9.04
C ALA A 84 -35.96 -29.82 -9.43
N ARG A 85 -35.75 -31.07 -9.00
CA ARG A 85 -36.68 -32.18 -9.29
C ARG A 85 -37.85 -32.24 -8.30
N CYS A 86 -37.57 -32.14 -7.01
CA CYS A 86 -38.54 -32.42 -5.95
C CYS A 86 -39.28 -31.15 -5.48
N HIS A 87 -38.60 -30.00 -5.47
CA HIS A 87 -39.14 -28.73 -4.97
C HIS A 87 -38.72 -27.53 -5.85
N PRO A 88 -39.20 -27.44 -7.11
CA PRO A 88 -38.73 -26.44 -8.07
C PRO A 88 -38.92 -24.97 -7.63
N HIS A 89 -39.81 -24.73 -6.66
CA HIS A 89 -40.09 -23.43 -6.07
C HIS A 89 -39.06 -22.99 -5.01
N TYR A 90 -38.17 -23.87 -4.57
CA TYR A 90 -37.09 -23.52 -3.64
C TYR A 90 -36.03 -22.66 -4.31
N LYS A 91 -35.54 -21.64 -3.60
CA LYS A 91 -34.47 -20.76 -4.11
C LYS A 91 -33.11 -21.28 -3.69
N VAL A 92 -32.33 -21.76 -4.64
CA VAL A 92 -30.95 -22.20 -4.41
C VAL A 92 -29.99 -21.03 -4.60
N PHE A 93 -29.16 -20.77 -3.60
CA PHE A 93 -28.09 -19.77 -3.68
C PHE A 93 -26.73 -20.46 -3.72
N ASP A 94 -25.91 -20.11 -4.72
CA ASP A 94 -24.51 -20.51 -4.72
C ASP A 94 -23.71 -19.66 -3.73
N THR A 95 -23.40 -20.28 -2.60
CA THR A 95 -22.69 -19.66 -1.48
C THR A 95 -21.35 -20.33 -1.19
N ILE A 96 -20.94 -21.32 -2.00
CA ILE A 96 -19.63 -21.95 -1.87
C ILE A 96 -18.56 -20.94 -2.30
N CYS A 97 -17.43 -20.95 -1.58
CA CYS A 97 -16.29 -20.09 -1.84
C CYS A 97 -15.17 -20.90 -2.50
N ASP A 98 -14.95 -20.65 -3.77
CA ASP A 98 -13.91 -21.27 -4.61
C ASP A 98 -12.50 -20.70 -4.38
N SER A 99 -12.29 -19.91 -3.33
CA SER A 99 -11.00 -19.25 -3.08
C SER A 99 -9.85 -20.23 -2.89
N THR A 100 -10.13 -21.42 -2.38
CA THR A 100 -9.14 -22.46 -2.15
C THR A 100 -8.79 -23.17 -3.45
N GLU A 101 -9.79 -23.54 -4.25
CA GLU A 101 -9.61 -24.18 -5.56
C GLU A 101 -8.89 -23.26 -6.53
N ARG A 102 -9.33 -22.00 -6.65
CA ARG A 102 -8.67 -21.01 -7.51
C ARG A 102 -7.20 -20.80 -7.14
N ARG A 103 -6.85 -20.75 -5.84
CA ARG A 103 -5.45 -20.63 -5.41
C ARG A 103 -4.62 -21.85 -5.78
N GLN A 104 -5.21 -23.03 -5.74
CA GLN A 104 -4.55 -24.27 -6.16
C GLN A 104 -4.30 -24.28 -7.67
N GLU A 105 -5.30 -23.89 -8.46
CA GLU A 105 -5.17 -23.69 -9.92
C GLU A 105 -4.13 -22.63 -10.25
N ASP A 106 -4.14 -21.48 -9.56
CA ASP A 106 -3.17 -20.40 -9.73
C ASP A 106 -1.73 -20.89 -9.44
N VAL A 107 -1.54 -21.69 -8.39
CA VAL A 107 -0.22 -22.25 -8.07
C VAL A 107 0.22 -23.27 -9.11
N GLN A 108 -0.71 -24.08 -9.63
CA GLN A 108 -0.41 -25.03 -10.69
C GLN A 108 0.01 -24.32 -11.99
N ALA A 109 -0.74 -23.29 -12.39
CA ALA A 109 -0.41 -22.46 -13.54
C ALA A 109 0.92 -21.70 -13.35
N LEU A 110 1.13 -21.12 -12.16
CA LEU A 110 2.39 -20.46 -11.80
C LEU A 110 3.56 -21.44 -11.91
N ALA A 111 3.45 -22.61 -11.29
CA ALA A 111 4.48 -23.64 -11.31
C ALA A 111 4.82 -24.09 -12.74
N ALA A 112 3.86 -24.11 -13.67
CA ALA A 112 4.13 -24.40 -15.07
C ALA A 112 4.98 -23.31 -15.76
N SER A 113 4.87 -22.05 -15.34
CA SER A 113 5.48 -20.87 -15.99
C SER A 113 6.85 -20.41 -15.46
N VAL A 114 7.30 -20.94 -14.32
CA VAL A 114 8.54 -20.50 -13.63
C VAL A 114 9.56 -21.63 -13.48
N ASP A 115 10.81 -21.35 -13.14
CA ASP A 115 11.84 -22.38 -12.94
C ASP A 115 11.87 -22.94 -11.52
N ALA A 116 11.39 -22.17 -10.53
CA ALA A 116 11.27 -22.59 -9.14
C ALA A 116 10.07 -21.92 -8.47
N VAL A 117 9.50 -22.56 -7.44
CA VAL A 117 8.33 -22.05 -6.71
C VAL A 117 8.61 -21.95 -5.21
N ILE A 118 8.18 -20.86 -4.59
CA ILE A 118 8.24 -20.67 -3.14
C ILE A 118 6.82 -20.44 -2.63
N VAL A 119 6.40 -21.25 -1.66
CA VAL A 119 5.09 -21.16 -1.01
C VAL A 119 5.26 -20.67 0.41
N VAL A 120 4.74 -19.48 0.70
CA VAL A 120 4.91 -18.78 1.97
C VAL A 120 3.72 -19.01 2.91
N GLY A 121 3.99 -19.45 4.14
CA GLY A 121 3.01 -19.52 5.21
C GLY A 121 3.31 -20.59 6.24
N GLY A 122 2.52 -20.61 7.31
CA GLY A 122 2.74 -21.51 8.46
C GLY A 122 2.86 -22.99 8.08
N ARG A 123 3.80 -23.72 8.69
CA ARG A 123 4.00 -25.18 8.49
C ARG A 123 2.82 -26.01 8.99
N THR A 124 2.06 -25.46 9.94
CA THR A 124 0.82 -26.05 10.48
C THR A 124 -0.42 -25.77 9.62
N SER A 125 -0.32 -24.88 8.63
CA SER A 125 -1.44 -24.56 7.73
C SER A 125 -1.64 -25.65 6.68
N GLY A 126 -2.75 -26.39 6.79
CA GLY A 126 -3.13 -27.42 5.82
C GLY A 126 -3.26 -26.86 4.39
N ASN A 127 -3.82 -25.66 4.24
CA ASN A 127 -3.93 -25.00 2.93
C ASN A 127 -2.54 -24.67 2.35
N THR A 128 -1.62 -24.14 3.16
CA THR A 128 -0.27 -23.80 2.68
C THR A 128 0.49 -25.06 2.26
N ARG A 129 0.38 -26.13 3.05
CA ARG A 129 0.98 -27.43 2.74
C ARG A 129 0.44 -27.99 1.42
N ARG A 130 -0.87 -27.89 1.19
CA ARG A 130 -1.50 -28.32 -0.06
C ARG A 130 -0.98 -27.55 -1.28
N LEU A 131 -0.85 -26.23 -1.17
CA LEU A 131 -0.27 -25.41 -2.25
C LEU A 131 1.19 -25.82 -2.55
N TYR A 132 1.99 -26.08 -1.51
CA TYR A 132 3.35 -26.56 -1.65
C TYR A 132 3.42 -27.94 -2.34
N GLU A 133 2.54 -28.87 -1.98
CA GLU A 133 2.45 -30.18 -2.63
C GLU A 133 2.14 -30.06 -4.13
N ILE A 134 1.18 -29.20 -4.50
CA ILE A 134 0.82 -28.94 -5.90
C ILE A 134 2.01 -28.35 -6.67
N ALA A 135 2.70 -27.37 -6.07
CA ALA A 135 3.91 -26.80 -6.67
C ALA A 135 4.99 -27.88 -6.86
N ARG A 136 5.20 -28.74 -5.87
CA ARG A 136 6.18 -29.84 -5.95
C ARG A 136 5.83 -30.89 -7.01
N GLN A 137 4.55 -31.14 -7.23
CA GLN A 137 4.07 -32.07 -8.27
C GLN A 137 4.41 -31.61 -9.70
N SER A 138 4.75 -30.34 -9.91
CA SER A 138 5.20 -29.84 -11.21
C SER A 138 6.62 -30.33 -11.59
N GLY A 139 7.32 -31.02 -10.69
CA GLY A 139 8.69 -31.51 -10.92
C GLY A 139 9.78 -30.44 -10.82
N LYS A 140 9.43 -29.20 -10.47
CA LYS A 140 10.37 -28.08 -10.33
C LYS A 140 10.79 -27.90 -8.87
N PRO A 141 11.94 -27.27 -8.58
CA PRO A 141 12.32 -26.89 -7.23
C PRO A 141 11.19 -26.10 -6.55
N ALA A 142 10.67 -26.66 -5.46
CA ALA A 142 9.60 -26.06 -4.67
C ALA A 142 10.05 -25.94 -3.21
N PHE A 143 9.74 -24.83 -2.56
CA PHE A 143 10.12 -24.55 -1.17
C PHE A 143 8.92 -24.08 -0.35
N HIS A 144 8.79 -24.57 0.88
CA HIS A 144 7.79 -24.09 1.84
C HIS A 144 8.50 -23.36 2.98
N VAL A 145 8.21 -22.05 3.11
CA VAL A 145 8.87 -21.16 4.07
C VAL A 145 7.86 -20.38 4.90
N GLU A 146 8.19 -20.08 6.15
CA GLU A 146 7.45 -19.12 6.99
C GLU A 146 8.10 -17.74 6.94
N SER A 147 9.41 -17.69 6.69
CA SER A 147 10.23 -16.49 6.60
C SER A 147 11.42 -16.67 5.64
N GLU A 148 12.09 -15.58 5.30
CA GLU A 148 13.33 -15.60 4.51
C GLU A 148 14.47 -16.38 5.17
N ALA A 149 14.40 -16.57 6.49
CA ALA A 149 15.39 -17.32 7.26
C ALA A 149 15.28 -18.84 7.07
N ASP A 150 14.14 -19.36 6.62
CA ASP A 150 13.92 -20.79 6.38
C ASP A 150 14.67 -21.34 5.16
N LEU A 151 15.16 -20.46 4.28
CA LEU A 151 15.92 -20.86 3.10
C LEU A 151 17.38 -21.13 3.48
N ALA A 152 17.81 -22.38 3.35
CA ALA A 152 19.20 -22.77 3.56
C ALA A 152 20.10 -22.34 2.39
N GLU A 153 21.43 -22.31 2.57
CA GLU A 153 22.38 -21.95 1.50
C GLU A 153 22.28 -22.86 0.27
N ASP A 154 21.91 -24.14 0.45
CA ASP A 154 21.67 -25.05 -0.67
C ASP A 154 20.39 -24.71 -1.44
N ASP A 155 19.34 -24.23 -0.74
CA ASP A 155 18.12 -23.75 -1.37
C ASP A 155 18.41 -22.49 -2.20
N ILE A 156 19.21 -21.56 -1.65
CA ILE A 156 19.66 -20.36 -2.37
C ILE A 156 20.45 -20.73 -3.62
N ARG A 157 21.35 -21.72 -3.55
CA ARG A 157 22.08 -22.20 -4.74
C ARG A 157 21.16 -22.77 -5.82
N ARG A 158 20.11 -23.51 -5.45
CA ARG A 158 19.08 -24.00 -6.39
C ARG A 158 18.24 -22.87 -6.98
N LEU A 159 17.99 -21.81 -6.22
CA LEU A 159 17.28 -20.62 -6.70
C LEU A 159 18.16 -19.75 -7.61
N LEU A 160 19.48 -19.76 -7.45
CA LEU A 160 20.39 -19.00 -8.31
C LEU A 160 20.46 -19.52 -9.75
N SER A 161 20.21 -20.82 -9.95
CA SER A 161 20.13 -21.41 -11.29
C SER A 161 18.78 -21.15 -11.98
N ALA A 162 17.76 -20.70 -11.24
CA ALA A 162 16.47 -20.31 -11.80
C ALA A 162 16.54 -18.93 -12.46
N ARG A 163 15.98 -18.79 -13.66
CA ARG A 163 15.79 -17.48 -14.31
C ARG A 163 14.55 -16.79 -13.76
N THR A 164 13.52 -17.56 -13.44
CA THR A 164 12.24 -17.11 -12.92
C THR A 164 11.84 -17.90 -11.68
N ILE A 165 11.50 -17.18 -10.61
CA ILE A 165 11.04 -17.76 -9.33
C ILE A 165 9.61 -17.27 -9.10
N GLY A 166 8.67 -18.21 -9.02
CA GLY A 166 7.29 -17.95 -8.65
C GLY A 166 7.11 -17.95 -7.14
N ILE A 167 6.34 -17.00 -6.61
CA ILE A 167 6.04 -16.92 -5.19
C ILE A 167 4.52 -16.94 -5.01
N SER A 168 4.04 -17.84 -4.16
CA SER A 168 2.65 -17.94 -3.74
C SER A 168 2.57 -18.03 -2.22
N ALA A 169 1.36 -17.92 -1.66
CA ALA A 169 1.17 -17.92 -0.23
C ALA A 169 -0.16 -18.50 0.22
N GLY A 170 -0.16 -19.04 1.43
CA GLY A 170 -1.36 -19.54 2.10
C GLY A 170 -2.42 -18.45 2.32
N ALA A 171 -3.68 -18.87 2.52
CA ALA A 171 -4.79 -17.95 2.76
C ALA A 171 -4.62 -17.07 4.01
N SER A 172 -3.92 -17.58 5.02
CA SER A 172 -3.64 -16.89 6.28
C SER A 172 -2.33 -16.08 6.28
N THR A 173 -1.58 -16.09 5.17
CA THR A 173 -0.29 -15.38 5.09
C THR A 173 -0.52 -13.93 4.64
N PRO A 174 -0.20 -12.93 5.47
CA PRO A 174 -0.37 -11.52 5.10
C PRO A 174 0.70 -11.06 4.10
N ASN A 175 0.39 -10.05 3.27
CA ASN A 175 1.28 -9.61 2.17
C ASN A 175 2.66 -9.17 2.66
N TRP A 176 2.79 -8.59 3.86
CA TRP A 176 4.09 -8.20 4.39
C TRP A 176 5.03 -9.37 4.66
N VAL A 177 4.50 -10.56 5.00
CA VAL A 177 5.32 -11.77 5.16
C VAL A 177 5.83 -12.23 3.79
N ILE A 178 4.96 -12.20 2.78
CA ILE A 178 5.35 -12.49 1.38
C ILE A 178 6.43 -11.50 0.93
N ARG A 179 6.25 -10.21 1.22
CA ARG A 179 7.18 -9.13 0.89
C ARG A 179 8.54 -9.31 1.56
N LYS A 180 8.58 -9.70 2.84
CA LYS A 180 9.85 -10.04 3.52
C LYS A 180 10.60 -11.16 2.81
N VAL A 181 9.89 -12.22 2.42
CA VAL A 181 10.49 -13.32 1.68
C VAL A 181 11.03 -12.84 0.33
N ILE A 182 10.29 -12.00 -0.41
CA ILE A 182 10.76 -11.37 -1.66
C ILE A 182 12.03 -10.55 -1.41
N VAL A 183 12.03 -9.62 -0.47
CA VAL A 183 13.18 -8.74 -0.18
C VAL A 183 14.38 -9.53 0.32
N GLY A 184 14.17 -10.54 1.17
CA GLY A 184 15.21 -11.43 1.66
C GLY A 184 15.83 -12.27 0.54
N LEU A 185 14.99 -12.77 -0.38
CA LEU A 185 15.43 -13.48 -1.59
C LEU A 185 16.23 -12.57 -2.51
N GLU A 186 15.70 -11.38 -2.86
CA GLU A 186 16.41 -10.38 -3.65
C GLU A 186 17.78 -10.10 -3.03
N THR A 187 17.82 -9.78 -1.73
CA THR A 187 19.07 -9.47 -1.03
C THR A 187 20.07 -10.62 -1.09
N ARG A 188 19.64 -11.86 -0.87
CA ARG A 188 20.54 -13.04 -0.88
C ARG A 188 21.00 -13.40 -2.30
N LEU A 189 20.10 -13.36 -3.29
CA LEU A 189 20.41 -13.66 -4.68
C LEU A 189 21.29 -12.57 -5.31
N PHE A 190 21.01 -11.29 -5.08
CA PHE A 190 21.82 -10.17 -5.59
C PHE A 190 23.23 -10.15 -4.97
N ARG A 191 23.37 -10.53 -3.69
CA ARG A 191 24.69 -10.64 -3.04
C ARG A 191 25.63 -11.63 -3.71
N GLN A 192 25.10 -12.67 -4.35
CA GLN A 192 25.89 -13.73 -4.98
C GLN A 192 26.14 -13.51 -6.49
N ARG A 193 25.53 -12.49 -7.12
CA ARG A 193 25.68 -12.25 -8.58
C ARG A 193 26.92 -11.42 -9.00
N SER A 194 27.27 -10.34 -8.28
CA SER A 194 28.44 -9.49 -8.62
C SER A 194 28.76 -8.47 -7.52
N PRO A 195 30.06 -8.13 -7.29
CA PRO A 195 30.46 -7.15 -6.28
C PRO A 195 29.86 -5.74 -6.52
N PHE A 196 29.71 -5.33 -7.79
CA PHE A 196 29.09 -4.04 -8.12
C PHE A 196 27.62 -3.97 -7.69
N HIS A 197 26.86 -5.03 -7.99
CA HIS A 197 25.44 -5.13 -7.64
C HIS A 197 25.23 -5.12 -6.13
N LYS A 198 26.14 -5.77 -5.38
CA LYS A 198 26.13 -5.77 -3.91
C LYS A 198 26.32 -4.36 -3.34
N VAL A 199 27.27 -3.58 -3.88
CA VAL A 199 27.48 -2.19 -3.47
C VAL A 199 26.25 -1.35 -3.78
N LEU A 200 25.73 -1.43 -5.01
CA LEU A 200 24.55 -0.66 -5.44
C LEU A 200 23.31 -0.97 -4.57
N HIS A 201 23.01 -2.25 -4.34
CA HIS A 201 21.91 -2.67 -3.47
C HIS A 201 22.08 -2.14 -2.04
N THR A 202 23.29 -2.22 -1.50
CA THR A 202 23.57 -1.73 -0.14
C THR A 202 23.34 -0.22 -0.06
N LEU A 203 23.81 0.55 -1.04
CA LEU A 203 23.59 1.99 -1.10
C LEU A 203 22.11 2.36 -1.19
N MET A 204 21.36 1.72 -2.11
CA MET A 204 19.92 1.93 -2.26
C MET A 204 19.16 1.62 -0.97
N HIS A 205 19.47 0.47 -0.37
CA HIS A 205 18.85 0.01 0.86
C HIS A 205 19.11 0.95 2.03
N THR A 206 20.37 1.33 2.24
CA THR A 206 20.74 2.29 3.29
C THR A 206 20.10 3.66 3.06
N ALA A 207 20.05 4.13 1.80
CA ALA A 207 19.42 5.42 1.48
C ALA A 207 17.91 5.45 1.76
N LEU A 208 17.21 4.32 1.57
CA LEU A 208 15.79 4.17 1.91
C LEU A 208 15.56 4.06 3.42
N LEU A 209 16.33 3.20 4.12
CA LEU A 209 16.20 3.06 5.58
C LEU A 209 16.47 4.36 6.33
N THR A 210 17.44 5.14 5.85
CA THR A 210 17.76 6.46 6.44
C THR A 210 16.85 7.58 5.96
N ASN A 211 15.91 7.33 5.04
CA ASN A 211 15.11 8.33 4.33
C ASN A 211 15.91 9.39 3.55
N LEU A 212 17.22 9.19 3.36
CA LEU A 212 18.11 10.15 2.69
C LEU A 212 17.63 10.47 1.27
N ILE A 213 17.17 9.47 0.54
CA ILE A 213 16.65 9.64 -0.82
C ILE A 213 15.43 10.57 -0.86
N VAL A 214 14.59 10.53 0.18
CA VAL A 214 13.36 11.34 0.30
C VAL A 214 13.72 12.79 0.60
N GLY A 215 14.69 13.02 1.50
CA GLY A 215 15.24 14.36 1.74
C GLY A 215 15.84 14.94 0.47
N LEU A 216 16.68 14.17 -0.24
CA LEU A 216 17.28 14.62 -1.50
C LEU A 216 16.20 14.95 -2.55
N ALA A 217 15.14 14.13 -2.63
CA ALA A 217 14.00 14.34 -3.52
C ALA A 217 13.32 15.69 -3.24
N ALA A 218 13.10 16.04 -1.97
CA ALA A 218 12.55 17.34 -1.59
C ALA A 218 13.48 18.51 -1.96
N GLY A 219 14.78 18.36 -1.77
CA GLY A 219 15.77 19.36 -2.21
C GLY A 219 15.78 19.54 -3.72
N GLY A 220 15.81 18.44 -4.48
CA GLY A 220 15.76 18.47 -5.95
C GLY A 220 14.47 19.07 -6.49
N LEU A 221 13.34 18.76 -5.86
CA LEU A 221 12.03 19.32 -6.19
C LEU A 221 11.97 20.83 -5.89
N CYS A 222 12.54 21.27 -4.76
CA CYS A 222 12.68 22.69 -4.43
C CYS A 222 13.53 23.43 -5.47
N TYR A 223 14.65 22.82 -5.89
CA TYR A 223 15.49 23.40 -6.92
C TYR A 223 14.75 23.54 -8.26
N ALA A 224 14.03 22.51 -8.69
CA ALA A 224 13.23 22.55 -9.91
C ALA A 224 12.13 23.63 -9.84
N ALA A 225 11.40 23.72 -8.72
CA ALA A 225 10.37 24.72 -8.51
C ALA A 225 10.94 26.15 -8.46
N ALA A 226 12.11 26.34 -7.84
CA ALA A 226 12.79 27.63 -7.80
C ALA A 226 13.23 28.10 -9.19
N ARG A 227 13.76 27.19 -10.03
CA ARG A 227 14.12 27.47 -11.42
C ARG A 227 12.90 27.80 -12.28
N LEU A 228 11.80 27.04 -12.13
CA LEU A 228 10.55 27.31 -12.82
C LEU A 228 9.98 28.70 -12.48
N GLN A 229 10.21 29.17 -11.25
CA GLN A 229 9.74 30.45 -10.74
C GLN A 229 10.77 31.59 -10.86
N GLY A 230 11.92 31.36 -11.51
CA GLY A 230 12.93 32.40 -11.77
C GLY A 230 13.72 32.87 -10.53
N ILE A 231 13.78 32.07 -9.47
CA ILE A 231 14.48 32.44 -8.23
C ILE A 231 15.98 32.13 -8.36
N ALA A 232 16.83 33.14 -8.21
CA ALA A 232 18.29 32.99 -8.28
C ALA A 232 18.91 32.45 -6.99
N SER A 233 18.45 32.94 -5.83
CA SER A 233 18.98 32.57 -4.51
C SER A 233 18.24 31.37 -3.90
N TYR A 234 18.34 30.22 -4.56
CA TYR A 234 17.57 29.02 -4.18
C TYR A 234 18.27 28.12 -3.15
N PHE A 235 19.61 28.20 -3.01
CA PHE A 235 20.39 27.23 -2.24
C PHE A 235 19.95 27.07 -0.77
N PRO A 236 19.69 28.16 0.00
CA PRO A 236 19.18 28.03 1.36
C PRO A 236 17.86 27.26 1.42
N PHE A 237 16.94 27.47 0.47
CA PHE A 237 15.64 26.78 0.46
C PHE A 237 15.71 25.32 0.04
N VAL A 238 16.64 24.99 -0.86
CA VAL A 238 16.95 23.61 -1.22
C VAL A 238 17.43 22.85 0.01
N LEU A 239 18.38 23.44 0.76
CA LEU A 239 18.92 22.83 1.98
C LEU A 239 17.86 22.76 3.09
N MET A 240 17.04 23.80 3.28
CA MET A 240 15.91 23.78 4.22
C MET A 240 14.92 22.67 3.90
N SER A 241 14.54 22.52 2.63
CA SER A 241 13.60 21.48 2.19
C SER A 241 14.16 20.08 2.45
N PHE A 242 15.43 19.86 2.11
CA PHE A 242 16.14 18.61 2.40
C PHE A 242 16.12 18.30 3.91
N LEU A 243 16.59 19.23 4.74
CA LEU A 243 16.74 19.04 6.19
C LEU A 243 15.40 18.86 6.90
N TYR A 244 14.39 19.65 6.53
CA TYR A 244 13.03 19.54 7.08
C TYR A 244 12.41 18.19 6.76
N VAL A 245 12.42 17.78 5.49
CA VAL A 245 11.85 16.50 5.07
C VAL A 245 12.59 15.34 5.73
N GLN A 246 13.93 15.40 5.78
CA GLN A 246 14.76 14.40 6.45
C GLN A 246 14.40 14.28 7.93
N SER A 247 14.32 15.39 8.65
CA SER A 247 13.94 15.44 10.06
C SER A 247 12.55 14.86 10.29
N MET A 248 11.54 15.37 9.57
CA MET A 248 10.15 14.97 9.78
C MET A 248 9.89 13.52 9.39
N HIS A 249 10.53 12.98 8.34
CA HIS A 249 10.38 11.57 7.99
C HIS A 249 10.99 10.65 9.05
N ILE A 250 12.18 10.97 9.58
CA ILE A 250 12.76 10.18 10.66
C ILE A 250 11.87 10.25 11.91
N LEU A 251 11.42 11.44 12.32
CA LEU A 251 10.56 11.62 13.50
C LEU A 251 9.22 10.91 13.35
N ASN A 252 8.61 10.95 12.16
CA ASN A 252 7.35 10.26 11.89
C ASN A 252 7.48 8.74 11.97
N HIS A 253 8.61 8.16 11.55
CA HIS A 253 8.86 6.72 11.72
C HIS A 253 9.20 6.37 13.18
N LEU A 254 9.97 7.21 13.89
CA LEU A 254 10.30 7.01 15.31
C LEU A 254 9.09 7.09 16.23
N THR A 255 8.13 7.96 15.90
CA THR A 255 6.85 8.15 16.61
C THR A 255 5.71 7.38 15.95
N GLY A 256 6.06 6.49 15.02
CA GLY A 256 5.16 5.72 14.17
C GLY A 256 4.22 4.79 14.94
N SER A 257 3.24 4.29 14.22
CA SER A 257 2.17 3.45 14.77
C SER A 257 2.50 1.96 14.65
N ARG A 258 1.72 1.10 15.32
CA ARG A 258 1.81 -0.36 15.15
C ARG A 258 1.67 -0.82 13.69
N ALA A 259 0.97 -0.05 12.85
CA ALA A 259 0.83 -0.35 11.42
C ALA A 259 2.17 -0.39 10.69
N ASP A 260 3.11 0.48 11.07
CA ASP A 260 4.37 0.63 10.36
C ASP A 260 5.25 -0.62 10.57
N ARG A 261 5.08 -1.32 11.71
CA ARG A 261 5.68 -2.64 11.96
C ARG A 261 5.10 -3.76 11.09
N TYR A 262 3.84 -3.62 10.66
CA TYR A 262 3.23 -4.56 9.74
C TYR A 262 3.63 -4.27 8.29
N ASN A 263 3.70 -2.99 7.90
CA ASN A 263 4.01 -2.61 6.52
C ASN A 263 5.49 -2.80 6.16
N ASP A 264 6.40 -2.32 7.02
CA ASP A 264 7.84 -2.42 6.85
C ASP A 264 8.55 -2.82 8.17
N PRO A 265 8.48 -4.11 8.52
CA PRO A 265 9.11 -4.66 9.71
C PRO A 265 10.65 -4.56 9.73
N GLU A 266 11.31 -4.55 8.58
CA GLU A 266 12.78 -4.39 8.52
C GLU A 266 13.16 -2.96 8.93
N ARG A 267 12.48 -1.96 8.36
CA ARG A 267 12.64 -0.56 8.76
C ARG A 267 12.30 -0.37 10.23
N ALA A 268 11.21 -0.96 10.72
CA ALA A 268 10.86 -0.89 12.14
C ALA A 268 12.00 -1.41 13.04
N ASN A 269 12.58 -2.56 12.71
CA ASN A 269 13.72 -3.13 13.44
C ASN A 269 14.96 -2.23 13.35
N PHE A 270 15.25 -1.65 12.18
CA PHE A 270 16.37 -0.72 12.00
C PHE A 270 16.22 0.52 12.90
N TYR A 271 15.00 1.08 12.98
CA TYR A 271 14.68 2.25 13.80
C TYR A 271 14.73 1.95 15.29
N GLU A 272 14.26 0.78 15.72
CA GLU A 272 14.38 0.34 17.11
C GLU A 272 15.84 0.14 17.53
N ARG A 273 16.66 -0.46 16.67
CA ARG A 273 18.08 -0.71 16.93
C ARG A 273 18.91 0.58 16.98
N HIS A 274 18.62 1.55 16.13
CA HIS A 274 19.40 2.79 16.01
C HIS A 274 18.67 4.04 16.53
N LYS A 275 17.68 3.85 17.41
CA LYS A 275 16.76 4.90 17.87
C LYS A 275 17.46 6.16 18.36
N ALA A 276 18.49 6.02 19.20
CA ALA A 276 19.21 7.16 19.76
C ALA A 276 19.91 8.00 18.68
N PHE A 277 20.65 7.33 17.79
CA PHE A 277 21.35 7.97 16.68
C PHE A 277 20.38 8.66 15.72
N LEU A 278 19.31 7.97 15.32
CA LEU A 278 18.30 8.53 14.41
C LEU A 278 17.55 9.71 15.04
N THR A 279 17.27 9.67 16.34
CA THR A 279 16.67 10.79 17.06
C THR A 279 17.60 12.01 17.06
N ALA A 280 18.88 11.81 17.39
CA ALA A 280 19.87 12.88 17.36
C ALA A 280 20.03 13.48 15.95
N ALA A 281 20.11 12.62 14.92
CA ALA A 281 20.19 13.06 13.53
C ALA A 281 18.97 13.85 13.09
N ALA A 282 17.76 13.42 13.46
CA ALA A 282 16.53 14.11 13.11
C ALA A 282 16.42 15.48 13.79
N LEU A 283 16.78 15.57 15.08
CA LEU A 283 16.83 16.83 15.82
C LEU A 283 17.88 17.78 15.25
N ALA A 284 19.07 17.26 14.91
CA ALA A 284 20.13 18.05 14.28
C ALA A 284 19.69 18.59 12.91
N CYS A 285 19.08 17.77 12.07
CA CYS A 285 18.53 18.22 10.78
C CYS A 285 17.44 19.28 10.97
N GLY A 286 16.50 19.05 11.90
CA GLY A 286 15.41 20.00 12.19
C GLY A 286 15.93 21.34 12.70
N ALA A 287 16.87 21.32 13.65
CA ALA A 287 17.51 22.52 14.18
C ALA A 287 18.31 23.27 13.10
N ALA A 288 19.12 22.56 12.30
CA ALA A 288 19.86 23.17 11.20
C ALA A 288 18.91 23.80 10.16
N GLY A 289 17.81 23.12 9.81
CA GLY A 289 16.79 23.66 8.92
C GLY A 289 16.15 24.94 9.46
N LEU A 290 15.81 24.98 10.75
CA LEU A 290 15.26 26.17 11.40
C LEU A 290 16.28 27.32 11.51
N LEU A 291 17.55 27.02 11.77
CA LEU A 291 18.61 28.04 11.81
C LEU A 291 18.84 28.68 10.44
N ILE A 292 18.83 27.88 9.37
CA ILE A 292 18.89 28.40 7.99
C ILE A 292 17.62 29.20 7.70
N ALA A 293 16.44 28.74 8.10
CA ALA A 293 15.20 29.48 7.92
C ALA A 293 15.23 30.84 8.63
N PHE A 294 15.77 30.88 9.84
CA PHE A 294 15.96 32.11 10.60
C PHE A 294 16.93 33.08 9.90
N SER A 295 18.01 32.58 9.29
CA SER A 295 18.93 33.44 8.53
C SER A 295 18.33 33.98 7.23
N GLN A 296 17.28 33.36 6.69
CA GLN A 296 16.50 33.87 5.56
C GLN A 296 15.37 34.84 5.98
N GLY A 297 15.13 35.00 7.28
CA GLY A 297 14.14 35.93 7.84
C GLY A 297 13.05 35.28 8.68
N LEU A 298 12.23 36.12 9.31
CA LEU A 298 11.20 35.67 10.27
C LEU A 298 10.11 34.82 9.61
N LEU A 299 9.70 35.14 8.39
CA LEU A 299 8.64 34.42 7.68
C LEU A 299 9.02 32.95 7.41
N PRO A 300 10.15 32.62 6.71
CA PRO A 300 10.56 31.24 6.53
C PRO A 300 10.78 30.47 7.83
N PHE A 301 11.32 31.13 8.87
CA PHE A 301 11.44 30.52 10.20
C PHE A 301 10.07 30.12 10.78
N LEU A 302 9.11 31.05 10.83
CA LEU A 302 7.79 30.79 11.40
C LEU A 302 7.03 29.73 10.61
N VAL A 303 7.07 29.78 9.28
CA VAL A 303 6.42 28.78 8.42
C VAL A 303 6.99 27.39 8.68
N LEU A 304 8.32 27.25 8.69
CA LEU A 304 8.97 25.96 8.90
C LEU A 304 8.75 25.43 10.32
N LEU A 305 8.75 26.32 11.32
CA LEU A 305 8.44 25.99 12.72
C LEU A 305 7.02 25.47 12.87
N VAL A 306 6.02 26.19 12.35
CA VAL A 306 4.61 25.79 12.41
C VAL A 306 4.41 24.46 11.71
N MET A 307 5.00 24.25 10.53
CA MET A 307 4.91 22.98 9.80
C MET A 307 5.56 21.82 10.57
N SER A 308 6.69 22.06 11.25
CA SER A 308 7.36 21.05 12.08
C SER A 308 6.51 20.68 13.29
N LEU A 309 5.97 21.69 13.99
CA LEU A 309 5.06 21.48 15.13
C LEU A 309 3.78 20.75 14.70
N LEU A 310 3.19 21.12 13.56
CA LEU A 310 1.99 20.49 13.04
C LEU A 310 2.23 19.00 12.75
N GLY A 311 3.35 18.67 12.11
CA GLY A 311 3.70 17.27 11.85
C GLY A 311 3.97 16.46 13.13
N LEU A 312 4.63 17.06 14.13
CA LEU A 312 4.83 16.40 15.44
C LEU A 312 3.50 16.23 16.21
N SER A 313 2.61 17.21 16.08
CA SER A 313 1.30 17.21 16.75
C SER A 313 0.29 16.25 16.11
N TYR A 314 0.60 15.66 14.95
CA TYR A 314 -0.30 14.76 14.22
C TYR A 314 -0.82 13.58 15.07
N ASN A 315 0.02 13.10 15.99
CA ASN A 315 -0.31 12.01 16.92
C ASN A 315 -0.86 12.50 18.28
N LEU A 316 -0.87 13.81 18.54
CA LEU A 316 -1.33 14.38 19.82
C LEU A 316 -2.87 14.49 19.86
N TYR A 317 -3.43 14.39 21.07
CA TYR A 317 -4.85 14.64 21.32
C TYR A 317 -5.09 16.15 21.36
N LEU A 318 -5.85 16.66 20.38
CA LEU A 318 -6.21 18.08 20.33
C LEU A 318 -7.35 18.44 21.28
N LEU A 319 -8.17 17.45 21.68
CA LEU A 319 -9.35 17.66 22.51
C LEU A 319 -9.31 16.87 23.84
N PRO A 320 -9.51 17.54 24.99
CA PRO A 320 -9.60 16.88 26.31
C PRO A 320 -10.78 15.91 26.36
N ARG A 321 -10.70 14.89 27.24
CA ARG A 321 -11.70 13.80 27.36
C ARG A 321 -13.12 14.30 27.62
N SER A 322 -13.27 15.50 28.16
CA SER A 322 -14.55 16.15 28.48
C SER A 322 -15.40 16.49 27.24
N PHE A 323 -14.79 16.59 26.05
CA PHE A 323 -15.46 16.88 24.78
C PHE A 323 -15.76 15.61 23.96
N ALA A 324 -16.29 14.56 24.62
CA ALA A 324 -16.58 13.24 24.03
C ALA A 324 -17.65 13.25 22.90
N ARG A 325 -18.22 14.41 22.58
CA ARG A 325 -19.28 14.56 21.57
C ARG A 325 -18.75 14.63 20.12
N PHE A 326 -17.45 14.88 19.93
CA PHE A 326 -16.83 14.94 18.59
C PHE A 326 -16.18 13.60 18.23
N MET A 327 -16.48 13.07 17.03
CA MET A 327 -15.97 11.78 16.54
C MET A 327 -14.45 11.77 16.29
N PHE A 328 -13.83 12.93 16.03
CA PHE A 328 -12.40 13.05 15.71
C PHE A 328 -11.67 13.79 16.82
N ARG A 329 -10.69 13.14 17.48
CA ARG A 329 -9.96 13.70 18.63
C ARG A 329 -8.49 13.99 18.33
N ARG A 330 -7.97 13.40 17.25
CA ARG A 330 -6.62 13.58 16.70
C ARG A 330 -6.74 13.93 15.23
N ILE A 331 -5.77 14.67 14.68
CA ILE A 331 -5.68 14.94 13.23
C ILE A 331 -5.63 13.62 12.44
N ARG A 332 -4.95 12.61 13.00
CA ARG A 332 -4.89 11.26 12.44
C ARG A 332 -6.22 10.53 12.33
N ASP A 333 -7.25 10.93 13.07
CA ASP A 333 -8.56 10.26 13.01
C ASP A 333 -9.33 10.64 11.73
N ILE A 334 -8.90 11.70 11.02
CA ILE A 334 -9.49 12.11 9.74
C ILE A 334 -8.90 11.26 8.60
N PRO A 335 -9.72 10.54 7.81
CA PRO A 335 -9.20 9.71 6.73
C PRO A 335 -8.43 10.51 5.68
N GLY A 336 -7.23 10.07 5.34
CA GLY A 336 -6.38 10.72 4.33
C GLY A 336 -5.69 12.01 4.78
N SER A 337 -5.84 12.43 6.04
CA SER A 337 -5.23 13.66 6.54
C SER A 337 -3.70 13.64 6.48
N LYS A 338 -3.06 12.49 6.72
CA LYS A 338 -1.61 12.30 6.54
C LYS A 338 -1.16 12.66 5.12
N THR A 339 -1.83 12.08 4.12
CA THR A 339 -1.50 12.22 2.70
C THR A 339 -1.61 13.68 2.26
N ILE A 340 -2.69 14.36 2.66
CA ILE A 340 -2.93 15.77 2.34
C ILE A 340 -1.93 16.66 3.08
N LEU A 341 -1.69 16.42 4.37
CA LEU A 341 -0.79 17.24 5.18
C LEU A 341 0.66 17.18 4.66
N ILE A 342 1.14 15.98 4.27
CA ILE A 342 2.47 15.81 3.68
C ILE A 342 2.57 16.54 2.34
N ALA A 343 1.55 16.42 1.47
CA ALA A 343 1.52 17.09 0.18
C ALA A 343 1.56 18.63 0.31
N VAL A 344 0.74 19.18 1.21
CA VAL A 344 0.72 20.62 1.51
C VAL A 344 2.06 21.07 2.10
N ALA A 345 2.59 20.33 3.08
CA ALA A 345 3.86 20.66 3.71
C ALA A 345 4.99 20.74 2.67
N TRP A 346 5.10 19.75 1.78
CA TRP A 346 6.12 19.80 0.73
C TRP A 346 5.86 20.91 -0.28
N GLY A 347 4.62 21.11 -0.74
CA GLY A 347 4.28 22.20 -1.66
C GLY A 347 4.67 23.58 -1.09
N VAL A 348 4.45 23.79 0.20
CA VAL A 348 4.87 25.00 0.90
C VAL A 348 6.39 25.09 0.99
N ALA A 349 7.07 24.07 1.54
CA ALA A 349 8.52 24.12 1.77
C ALA A 349 9.33 24.24 0.47
N THR A 350 8.92 23.51 -0.57
CA THR A 350 9.69 23.36 -1.82
C THR A 350 9.34 24.40 -2.88
N ALA A 351 8.11 24.91 -2.94
CA ALA A 351 7.67 25.78 -4.03
C ALA A 351 7.16 27.15 -3.57
N ALA A 352 6.36 27.22 -2.49
CA ALA A 352 5.78 28.51 -2.06
C ALA A 352 6.75 29.36 -1.23
N LEU A 353 7.46 28.74 -0.29
CA LEU A 353 8.31 29.44 0.66
C LEU A 353 9.49 30.20 0.02
N PRO A 354 10.19 29.64 -1.00
CA PRO A 354 11.22 30.38 -1.72
C PRO A 354 10.73 31.71 -2.29
N VAL A 355 9.56 31.70 -2.96
CA VAL A 355 8.95 32.90 -3.56
C VAL A 355 8.51 33.89 -2.50
N LEU A 356 7.79 33.43 -1.47
CA LEU A 356 7.30 34.28 -0.39
C LEU A 356 8.43 35.06 0.29
N SER A 357 9.60 34.45 0.37
CA SER A 357 10.77 35.04 1.02
C SER A 357 11.56 36.00 0.10
N HIS A 358 11.55 35.76 -1.22
CA HIS A 358 12.34 36.55 -2.18
C HIS A 358 11.56 37.61 -2.93
N ALA A 359 10.38 37.27 -3.45
CA ALA A 359 9.58 38.15 -4.30
C ALA A 359 8.64 39.05 -3.49
N GLY A 360 8.39 38.74 -2.22
CA GLY A 360 7.48 39.45 -1.32
C GLY A 360 5.99 39.43 -1.75
N THR A 361 5.70 38.91 -2.94
CA THR A 361 4.36 38.84 -3.53
C THR A 361 4.07 37.42 -4.00
N PHE A 362 2.88 36.91 -3.67
CA PHE A 362 2.45 35.56 -4.01
C PHE A 362 1.27 35.61 -5.00
N GLY A 363 1.61 35.71 -6.28
CA GLY A 363 0.63 35.64 -7.38
C GLY A 363 0.11 34.23 -7.70
N TRP A 364 -0.90 34.17 -8.57
CA TRP A 364 -1.55 32.93 -9.01
C TRP A 364 -0.59 31.93 -9.66
N THR A 365 0.39 32.39 -10.44
CA THR A 365 1.41 31.53 -11.04
C THR A 365 2.16 30.72 -9.98
N HIS A 366 2.59 31.36 -8.89
CA HIS A 366 3.30 30.68 -7.80
C HIS A 366 2.40 29.67 -7.07
N ALA A 367 1.11 30.00 -6.90
CA ALA A 367 0.13 29.07 -6.36
C ALA A 367 -0.04 27.82 -7.25
N MET A 368 -0.05 28.00 -8.58
CA MET A 368 -0.14 26.88 -9.53
C MET A 368 1.10 25.99 -9.48
N VAL A 369 2.30 26.57 -9.38
CA VAL A 369 3.55 25.80 -9.22
C VAL A 369 3.56 25.06 -7.88
N ALA A 370 3.14 25.70 -6.79
CA ALA A 370 3.03 25.06 -5.49
C ALA A 370 2.01 23.92 -5.49
N LEU A 371 0.87 24.10 -6.17
CA LEU A 371 -0.15 23.07 -6.32
C LEU A 371 0.35 21.90 -7.19
N TRP A 372 1.08 22.18 -8.26
CA TRP A 372 1.69 21.14 -9.11
C TRP A 372 2.68 20.28 -8.30
N THR A 373 3.55 20.93 -7.54
CA THR A 373 4.51 20.28 -6.65
C THR A 373 3.82 19.48 -5.54
N ALA A 374 2.80 20.04 -4.89
CA ALA A 374 1.98 19.33 -3.90
C ALA A 374 1.26 18.12 -4.53
N GLY A 375 0.78 18.24 -5.77
CA GLY A 375 0.15 17.16 -6.51
C GLY A 375 1.08 15.97 -6.75
N LEU A 376 2.34 16.21 -7.11
CA LEU A 376 3.35 15.15 -7.24
C LEU A 376 3.55 14.41 -5.91
N VAL A 377 3.68 15.17 -4.82
CA VAL A 377 3.89 14.59 -3.49
C VAL A 377 2.66 13.82 -3.03
N PHE A 378 1.47 14.36 -3.28
CA PHE A 378 0.22 13.67 -3.01
C PHE A 378 0.16 12.32 -3.73
N VAL A 379 0.48 12.28 -5.03
CA VAL A 379 0.48 11.02 -5.78
C VAL A 379 1.48 10.02 -5.22
N ARG A 380 2.71 10.46 -4.90
CA ARG A 380 3.73 9.62 -4.26
C ARG A 380 3.23 9.06 -2.94
N THR A 381 2.70 9.90 -2.04
CA THR A 381 2.26 9.47 -0.71
C THR A 381 1.03 8.57 -0.79
N ALA A 382 0.06 8.91 -1.63
CA ALA A 382 -1.13 8.10 -1.84
C ALA A 382 -0.80 6.74 -2.48
N PHE A 383 0.23 6.66 -3.32
CA PHE A 383 0.69 5.38 -3.85
C PHE A 383 1.27 4.48 -2.76
N PHE A 384 2.05 5.03 -1.82
CA PHE A 384 2.49 4.28 -0.64
C PHE A 384 1.31 3.81 0.22
N ASP A 385 0.28 4.65 0.41
CA ASP A 385 -0.94 4.23 1.14
C ASP A 385 -1.67 3.06 0.45
N ILE A 386 -1.53 2.89 -0.87
CA ILE A 386 -2.04 1.73 -1.61
C ILE A 386 -1.19 0.49 -1.29
N LEU A 387 0.14 0.61 -1.33
CA LEU A 387 1.07 -0.48 -1.00
C LEU A 387 0.88 -0.98 0.45
N ASP A 388 0.57 -0.06 1.36
CA ASP A 388 0.43 -0.29 2.80
C ASP A 388 -1.00 -0.64 3.25
N MET A 389 -1.94 -0.73 2.32
CA MET A 389 -3.39 -0.84 2.59
C MET A 389 -3.75 -1.99 3.54
N GLN A 390 -3.11 -3.16 3.40
CA GLN A 390 -3.43 -4.33 4.23
C GLN A 390 -3.00 -4.13 5.69
N GLY A 391 -1.78 -3.63 5.94
CA GLY A 391 -1.31 -3.42 7.31
C GLY A 391 -1.94 -2.22 7.99
N ASP A 392 -2.25 -1.17 7.23
CA ASP A 392 -3.04 -0.05 7.74
C ASP A 392 -4.46 -0.49 8.14
N ARG A 393 -5.12 -1.35 7.35
CA ARG A 393 -6.42 -1.92 7.71
C ARG A 393 -6.37 -2.79 8.97
N LEU A 394 -5.31 -3.59 9.13
CA LEU A 394 -5.14 -4.44 10.31
C LEU A 394 -4.82 -3.64 11.58
N ALA A 395 -4.19 -2.48 11.43
CA ALA A 395 -3.97 -1.53 12.50
C ALA A 395 -5.17 -0.60 12.79
N GLY A 396 -6.26 -0.71 12.02
CA GLY A 396 -7.46 0.11 12.17
C GLY A 396 -7.29 1.57 11.72
N LYS A 397 -6.36 1.85 10.81
CA LYS A 397 -6.25 3.17 10.17
C LYS A 397 -7.22 3.29 9.00
N GLU A 398 -7.74 4.49 8.76
CA GLU A 398 -8.50 4.81 7.57
C GLU A 398 -7.66 5.72 6.65
N THR A 399 -7.33 5.23 5.47
CA THR A 399 -6.64 5.99 4.41
C THR A 399 -7.57 6.18 3.22
N ILE A 400 -7.26 7.14 2.33
CA ILE A 400 -8.00 7.34 1.07
C ILE A 400 -8.03 6.03 0.27
N ALA A 401 -6.90 5.31 0.28
CA ALA A 401 -6.75 4.05 -0.44
C ALA A 401 -7.69 2.96 0.10
N ILE A 402 -7.87 2.86 1.43
CA ILE A 402 -8.81 1.93 2.07
C ILE A 402 -10.26 2.29 1.73
N LEU A 403 -10.61 3.58 1.77
CA LEU A 403 -11.98 4.05 1.52
C LEU A 403 -12.42 3.85 0.06
N LEU A 404 -11.55 4.18 -0.89
CA LEU A 404 -11.84 4.05 -2.31
C LEU A 404 -11.64 2.62 -2.83
N GLY A 405 -10.75 1.86 -2.20
CA GLY A 405 -10.22 0.59 -2.68
C GLY A 405 -9.11 0.77 -3.71
N GLU A 406 -8.27 -0.26 -3.87
CA GLU A 406 -7.05 -0.23 -4.68
C GLU A 406 -7.28 0.22 -6.13
N ARG A 407 -8.18 -0.43 -6.87
CA ARG A 407 -8.43 -0.13 -8.29
C ARG A 407 -8.91 1.31 -8.54
N ARG A 408 -9.78 1.84 -7.66
CA ARG A 408 -10.28 3.22 -7.78
C ARG A 408 -9.20 4.22 -7.40
N SER A 409 -8.39 3.90 -6.40
CA SER A 409 -7.25 4.72 -5.98
C SER A 409 -6.21 4.82 -7.09
N LEU A 410 -5.81 3.68 -7.70
CA LEU A 410 -4.89 3.68 -8.86
C LEU A 410 -5.44 4.49 -10.03
N ARG A 411 -6.76 4.40 -10.30
CA ARG A 411 -7.40 5.21 -11.35
C ARG A 411 -7.34 6.71 -11.03
N LEU A 412 -7.63 7.09 -9.79
CA LEU A 412 -7.53 8.48 -9.32
C LEU A 412 -6.11 9.02 -9.49
N LEU A 413 -5.09 8.25 -9.08
CA LEU A 413 -3.68 8.65 -9.24
C LEU A 413 -3.28 8.82 -10.70
N LYS A 414 -3.73 7.93 -11.60
CA LYS A 414 -3.49 8.08 -13.05
C LYS A 414 -4.13 9.34 -13.62
N ILE A 415 -5.35 9.67 -13.21
CA ILE A 415 -6.04 10.90 -13.64
C ILE A 415 -5.28 12.15 -13.15
N LEU A 416 -4.88 12.16 -11.88
CA LEU A 416 -4.09 13.25 -11.30
C LEU A 416 -2.74 13.41 -12.02
N LEU A 417 -2.03 12.32 -12.29
CA LEU A 417 -0.78 12.36 -13.05
C LEU A 417 -0.98 12.89 -14.47
N GLY A 418 -2.05 12.46 -15.17
CA GLY A 418 -2.40 13.00 -16.48
C GLY A 418 -2.62 14.52 -16.44
N ALA A 419 -3.33 15.01 -15.41
CA ALA A 419 -3.52 16.45 -15.20
C ALA A 419 -2.18 17.17 -14.92
N LEU A 420 -1.30 16.61 -14.09
CA LEU A 420 0.02 17.17 -13.78
C LEU A 420 0.96 17.20 -15.00
N ILE A 421 0.88 16.20 -15.89
CA ILE A 421 1.61 16.16 -17.16
C ILE A 421 1.11 17.27 -18.09
N ALA A 422 -0.21 17.49 -18.17
CA ALA A 422 -0.80 18.52 -19.01
C ALA A 422 -0.62 19.95 -18.47
N ALA A 423 -0.49 20.11 -17.14
CA ALA A 423 -0.44 21.41 -16.48
C ALA A 423 0.77 22.26 -16.91
N LEU A 424 1.98 21.71 -16.94
CA LEU A 424 3.20 22.46 -17.29
C LEU A 424 3.21 22.97 -18.75
N PRO A 425 2.90 22.14 -19.78
CA PRO A 425 2.75 22.61 -21.16
C PRO A 425 1.69 23.69 -21.30
N LEU A 426 0.55 23.56 -20.61
CA LEU A 426 -0.51 24.57 -20.62
C LEU A 426 -0.02 25.90 -20.00
N MET A 427 0.61 25.84 -18.83
CA MET A 427 1.16 27.03 -18.17
C MET A 427 2.24 27.70 -19.03
N ALA A 428 3.09 26.92 -19.70
CA ALA A 428 4.11 27.43 -20.61
C ALA A 428 3.50 28.09 -21.86
N GLY A 429 2.48 27.47 -22.46
CA GLY A 429 1.75 28.03 -23.60
C GLY A 429 1.01 29.34 -23.29
N LEU A 430 0.62 29.52 -22.01
CA LEU A 430 0.04 30.77 -21.50
C LEU A 430 1.10 31.81 -21.06
N GLY A 431 2.39 31.50 -21.20
CA GLY A 431 3.48 32.38 -20.76
C GLY A 431 3.61 32.54 -19.24
N LEU A 432 2.95 31.67 -18.45
CA LEU A 432 2.99 31.73 -16.99
C LEU A 432 4.30 31.15 -16.42
N VAL A 433 4.90 30.19 -17.12
CA VAL A 433 6.18 29.57 -16.75
C VAL A 433 7.10 29.50 -17.99
N PRO A 434 8.42 29.41 -17.83
CA PRO A 434 9.33 29.30 -18.97
C PRO A 434 9.05 28.05 -19.81
N ALA A 435 9.17 28.16 -21.14
CA ALA A 435 8.97 27.03 -22.05
C ALA A 435 9.90 25.83 -21.78
N ALA A 436 11.14 26.09 -21.35
CA ALA A 436 12.07 25.05 -20.92
C ALA A 436 11.57 24.24 -19.70
N GLY A 437 10.67 24.82 -18.89
CA GLY A 437 10.02 24.15 -17.76
C GLY A 437 9.12 22.98 -18.18
N VAL A 438 8.73 22.88 -19.46
CA VAL A 438 7.96 21.74 -19.97
C VAL A 438 8.70 20.42 -19.79
N VAL A 439 10.03 20.40 -19.81
CA VAL A 439 10.82 19.16 -19.61
C VAL A 439 10.57 18.55 -18.22
N LEU A 440 10.13 19.34 -17.24
CA LEU A 440 9.79 18.83 -15.90
C LEU A 440 8.51 17.96 -15.88
N THR A 441 7.74 17.87 -16.98
CA THR A 441 6.67 16.87 -17.11
C THR A 441 7.20 15.43 -17.10
N ALA A 442 8.50 15.24 -17.33
CA ALA A 442 9.15 13.94 -17.19
C ALA A 442 8.99 13.38 -15.77
N CYS A 443 8.88 14.22 -14.73
CA CYS A 443 8.66 13.76 -13.35
C CYS A 443 7.32 13.05 -13.14
N PRO A 444 6.15 13.67 -13.41
CA PRO A 444 4.88 12.96 -13.33
C PRO A 444 4.76 11.84 -14.38
N ALA A 445 5.39 11.97 -15.55
CA ALA A 445 5.42 10.88 -16.54
C ALA A 445 6.19 9.64 -16.04
N ALA A 446 7.32 9.84 -15.35
CA ALA A 446 8.08 8.75 -14.72
C ALA A 446 7.25 8.07 -13.63
N MET A 447 6.56 8.83 -12.77
CA MET A 447 5.65 8.27 -11.77
C MET A 447 4.48 7.50 -12.40
N LEU A 448 3.94 7.99 -13.53
CA LEU A 448 2.90 7.28 -14.28
C LEU A 448 3.43 5.95 -14.86
N ALA A 449 4.65 5.95 -15.41
CA ALA A 449 5.29 4.73 -15.91
C ALA A 449 5.50 3.70 -14.79
N ILE A 450 5.95 4.15 -13.60
CA ILE A 450 6.08 3.28 -12.41
C ILE A 450 4.72 2.68 -12.03
N LEU A 451 3.65 3.48 -11.99
CA LEU A 451 2.31 3.01 -11.64
C LEU A 451 1.77 2.01 -12.66
N LEU A 452 1.96 2.25 -13.96
CA LEU A 452 1.58 1.31 -15.01
C LEU A 452 2.39 0.01 -14.96
N ALA A 453 3.69 0.10 -14.65
CA ALA A 453 4.53 -1.09 -14.48
C ALA A 453 4.10 -1.93 -13.26
N TYR A 454 3.73 -1.27 -12.16
CA TYR A 454 3.15 -1.92 -10.98
C TYR A 454 1.81 -2.60 -11.30
N GLU A 455 0.88 -1.90 -11.97
CA GLU A 455 -0.45 -2.44 -12.32
C GLU A 455 -0.37 -3.64 -13.28
N ARG A 456 0.66 -3.68 -14.14
CA ARG A 456 0.95 -4.83 -15.03
C ARG A 456 1.71 -5.97 -14.35
N GLY A 457 2.11 -5.82 -13.09
CA GLY A 457 2.95 -6.79 -12.38
C GLY A 457 4.40 -6.86 -12.88
N ALA A 458 4.86 -5.88 -13.68
CA ALA A 458 6.23 -5.81 -14.18
C ALA A 458 7.24 -5.38 -13.09
N VAL A 459 6.76 -4.67 -12.06
CA VAL A 459 7.56 -4.31 -10.88
C VAL A 459 6.76 -4.69 -9.63
N LEU A 460 7.36 -5.53 -8.78
CA LEU A 460 6.74 -6.03 -7.56
C LEU A 460 7.00 -5.09 -6.37
N PRO A 461 6.14 -5.09 -5.33
CA PRO A 461 6.43 -4.43 -4.07
C PRO A 461 7.73 -4.94 -3.45
N GLY A 462 8.67 -4.04 -3.22
CA GLY A 462 10.00 -4.40 -2.74
C GLY A 462 10.93 -3.20 -2.76
N LEU A 463 12.23 -3.45 -2.59
CA LEU A 463 13.23 -2.40 -2.49
C LEU A 463 13.28 -1.52 -3.75
N HIS A 464 13.26 -2.16 -4.92
CA HIS A 464 13.35 -1.49 -6.21
C HIS A 464 12.17 -0.55 -6.47
N LEU A 465 10.94 -1.01 -6.21
CA LEU A 465 9.75 -0.18 -6.38
C LEU A 465 9.78 1.04 -5.46
N GLU A 466 10.11 0.85 -4.18
CA GLU A 466 10.24 1.96 -3.24
C GLU A 466 11.30 2.95 -3.71
N PHE A 467 12.48 2.46 -4.12
CA PHE A 467 13.53 3.33 -4.61
C PHE A 467 13.10 4.15 -5.82
N LEU A 468 12.43 3.53 -6.80
CA LEU A 468 11.91 4.22 -7.99
C LEU A 468 10.88 5.30 -7.61
N VAL A 469 9.94 4.97 -6.73
CA VAL A 469 8.92 5.91 -6.25
C VAL A 469 9.54 7.05 -5.45
N GLU A 470 10.56 6.80 -4.64
CA GLU A 470 11.19 7.87 -3.85
C GLU A 470 12.13 8.75 -4.68
N SER A 471 12.83 8.16 -5.64
CA SER A 471 13.83 8.87 -6.46
C SER A 471 13.24 9.61 -7.65
N HIS A 472 12.00 9.34 -8.10
CA HIS A 472 11.45 9.99 -9.30
C HIS A 472 11.41 11.53 -9.22
N MET A 473 11.31 12.12 -8.03
CA MET A 473 11.34 13.57 -7.85
C MET A 473 12.75 14.17 -7.96
N LEU A 474 13.80 13.35 -7.74
CA LEU A 474 15.18 13.77 -8.00
C LEU A 474 15.42 14.04 -9.48
N LEU A 475 14.70 13.32 -10.35
CA LEU A 475 14.72 13.57 -11.79
C LEU A 475 14.42 15.04 -12.10
N GLY A 476 13.52 15.68 -11.35
CA GLY A 476 13.19 17.09 -11.53
C GLY A 476 14.37 18.01 -11.23
N GLY A 477 15.08 17.74 -10.13
CA GLY A 477 16.30 18.45 -9.80
C GLY A 477 17.41 18.25 -10.83
N LEU A 478 17.60 17.02 -11.32
CA LEU A 478 18.59 16.69 -12.35
C LEU A 478 18.28 17.36 -13.69
N ILE A 479 17.01 17.35 -14.12
CA ILE A 479 16.54 18.06 -15.32
C ILE A 479 16.77 19.57 -15.18
N ALA A 480 16.43 20.13 -14.02
CA ALA A 480 16.63 21.55 -13.75
C ALA A 480 18.12 21.95 -13.75
N LEU A 481 19.03 21.05 -13.35
CA LEU A 481 20.48 21.28 -13.42
C LEU A 481 20.94 21.37 -14.87
N GLY A 482 20.49 20.44 -15.72
CA GLY A 482 20.77 20.48 -17.16
C GLY A 482 20.21 21.72 -17.84
N TRP A 483 19.01 22.17 -17.46
CA TRP A 483 18.45 23.45 -17.92
C TRP A 483 19.35 24.63 -17.54
N GLY A 484 19.88 24.67 -16.32
CA GLY A 484 20.83 25.70 -15.88
C GLY A 484 22.08 25.82 -16.74
N TRP A 485 22.56 24.72 -17.32
CA TRP A 485 23.76 24.69 -18.17
C TRP A 485 23.52 25.15 -19.61
N THR A 486 22.29 25.05 -20.11
CA THR A 486 21.92 25.46 -21.49
C THR A 486 21.49 26.92 -21.60
N ALA A 487 21.23 27.58 -20.47
CA ALA A 487 20.69 28.93 -20.41
C ALA A 487 21.72 30.00 -19.96
N GLY A 488 22.96 29.59 -19.70
CA GLY A 488 24.12 30.46 -19.52
C GLY A 488 25.11 30.21 -20.65
#